data_AF-A0A7J3XKT2-F1
#
_entry.id   AF-A0A7J3XKT2-F1
#
_cell.length_a   1.000
_cell.length_b   1.000
_cell.length_c   1.000
_cell.angle_alpha   90.00
_cell.angle_beta   90.00
_cell.angle_gamma   90.00
#
_symmetry.space_group_name_H-M   'P 1'
#
loop_
_entity.id
_entity.type
_entity.pdbx_description
1 polymer ?
#
loop_
_entity_poly.entity_id
_entity_poly.type
_entity_poly.pdbx_seq_one_letter_code
_entity_poly.pdbx_strand_id
1 'polypeptide(L)'
;MGLSPVAFGMMGLTFGLFMYGLYLLGFEAKPLKEGAPDPGKTVATIGALSAFISLILMAIFQITTSPAAVDPAAAGPVGVALTQLFSITPLMYALLWLTTVIVTWNGWDPRYLGNMALIVCIYQFIFMGIFHYLIGGVYDLNTGIIQIALLTYALAALGFYLATHGKAPKFGGVICLWSGVMTVLLMLFPGGVIV
;
A
#
# COMPACT_ATOMS: atom_id res chain seq x y z
N MET A 1 8.61 -17.74 18.27
CA MET A 1 7.71 -16.91 17.46
C MET A 1 8.48 -16.49 16.22
N GLY A 2 8.00 -16.83 15.02
CA GLY A 2 8.65 -16.38 13.78
C GLY A 2 8.48 -14.87 13.61
N LEU A 3 9.46 -14.21 13.00
CA LEU A 3 9.35 -12.79 12.64
C LEU A 3 8.15 -12.58 11.70
N SER A 4 7.34 -11.55 11.95
CA SER A 4 6.17 -11.25 11.12
C SER A 4 6.60 -10.58 9.81
N PRO A 5 6.34 -11.20 8.64
CA PRO A 5 6.67 -10.64 7.33
C PRO A 5 5.89 -9.35 7.02
N VAL A 6 4.78 -9.12 7.74
CA VAL A 6 3.92 -7.96 7.60
C VAL A 6 4.69 -6.69 7.93
N ALA A 7 5.45 -6.68 9.03
CA ALA A 7 6.23 -5.52 9.44
C ALA A 7 7.30 -5.14 8.39
N PHE A 8 7.98 -6.13 7.82
CA PHE A 8 8.99 -5.90 6.78
C PHE A 8 8.36 -5.33 5.48
N GLY A 9 7.27 -5.94 5.00
CA GLY A 9 6.57 -5.48 3.80
C GLY A 9 6.01 -4.06 3.94
N MET A 10 5.45 -3.75 5.10
CA MET A 10 4.82 -2.47 5.38
C MET A 10 5.84 -1.33 5.56
N MET A 11 7.10 -1.64 5.89
CA MET A 11 8.15 -0.62 5.98
C MET A 11 8.51 -0.02 4.61
N GLY A 12 8.60 -0.82 3.55
CA GLY A 12 8.83 -0.25 2.22
C GLY A 12 7.63 0.56 1.72
N LEU A 13 6.40 0.13 2.04
CA LEU A 13 5.20 0.91 1.76
C LEU A 13 5.19 2.26 2.48
N THR A 14 5.61 2.35 3.75
CA THR A 14 5.71 3.64 4.44
C THR A 14 6.65 4.60 3.74
N PHE A 15 7.83 4.17 3.30
CA PHE A 15 8.73 5.02 2.52
C PHE A 15 8.07 5.53 1.23
N GLY A 16 7.40 4.65 0.47
CA GLY A 16 6.66 5.05 -0.72
C GLY A 16 5.59 6.09 -0.43
N LEU A 17 4.76 5.85 0.60
CA LEU A 17 3.68 6.74 1.00
C LEU A 17 4.19 8.11 1.48
N PHE A 18 5.25 8.13 2.31
CA PHE A 18 5.82 9.39 2.79
C PHE A 18 6.47 10.20 1.67
N MET A 19 7.35 9.58 0.89
CA MET A 19 8.07 10.29 -0.17
C MET A 19 7.12 10.77 -1.27
N TYR A 20 6.19 9.92 -1.72
CA TYR A 20 5.22 10.31 -2.74
C TYR A 20 4.20 11.33 -2.20
N GLY A 21 3.83 11.20 -0.92
CA GLY A 21 2.97 12.17 -0.24
C GLY A 21 3.58 13.57 -0.20
N LEU A 22 4.85 13.68 0.22
CA LEU A 22 5.59 14.94 0.23
C LEU A 22 5.74 15.52 -1.19
N TYR A 23 6.07 14.68 -2.16
CA TYR A 23 6.18 15.10 -3.57
C TYR A 23 4.87 15.70 -4.10
N LEU A 24 3.73 15.05 -3.86
CA LEU A 24 2.41 15.54 -4.27
C LEU A 24 1.99 16.84 -3.57
N LEU A 25 2.53 17.11 -2.38
CA LEU A 25 2.35 18.37 -1.66
C LEU A 25 3.28 19.48 -2.15
N GLY A 26 4.23 19.16 -3.05
CA GLY A 26 5.16 20.11 -3.65
C GLY A 26 6.47 20.28 -2.89
N PHE A 27 6.73 19.46 -1.85
CA PHE A 27 8.03 19.47 -1.17
C PHE A 27 9.08 18.90 -2.12
N GLU A 28 10.14 19.68 -2.36
CA GLU A 28 11.26 19.31 -3.23
C GLU A 28 10.84 18.85 -4.64
N ALA A 29 9.66 19.26 -5.12
CA ALA A 29 9.12 18.85 -6.42
C ALA A 29 9.80 19.54 -7.61
N LYS A 30 10.71 20.49 -7.36
CA LYS A 30 11.50 21.20 -8.38
C LYS A 30 12.96 20.79 -8.30
N PRO A 31 13.66 20.68 -9.43
CA PRO A 31 15.10 20.44 -9.43
C PRO A 31 15.84 21.51 -8.60
N LEU A 32 16.87 21.10 -7.86
CA LEU A 32 17.67 22.00 -7.02
C LEU A 32 18.33 23.13 -7.82
N LYS A 33 18.66 22.87 -9.08
CA LYS A 33 19.22 23.84 -10.04
C LYS A 33 18.83 23.43 -11.46
N GLU A 34 18.97 24.35 -12.40
CA GLU A 34 18.78 24.07 -13.82
C GLU A 34 19.71 22.93 -14.28
N GLY A 35 19.16 21.98 -15.03
CA GLY A 35 19.87 20.78 -15.47
C GLY A 35 20.09 19.70 -14.40
N ALA A 36 19.65 19.90 -13.15
CA ALA A 36 19.66 18.84 -12.15
C ALA A 36 18.62 17.74 -12.46
N PRO A 37 18.82 16.50 -11.98
CA PRO A 37 17.87 15.42 -12.17
C PRO A 37 16.46 15.77 -11.69
N ASP A 38 15.45 15.26 -12.39
CA ASP A 38 14.05 15.39 -12.02
C ASP A 38 13.78 14.71 -10.67
N PRO A 39 13.36 15.46 -9.63
CA PRO A 39 13.03 14.90 -8.33
C PRO A 39 11.94 13.82 -8.38
N GLY A 40 11.03 13.88 -9.35
CA GLY A 40 10.01 12.85 -9.56
C GLY A 40 10.63 11.47 -9.80
N LYS A 41 11.75 11.40 -10.53
CA LYS A 41 12.50 10.15 -10.75
C LYS A 41 13.14 9.63 -9.48
N THR A 42 13.63 10.51 -8.60
CA THR A 42 14.16 10.14 -7.29
C THR A 42 13.07 9.54 -6.40
N VAL A 43 11.91 10.20 -6.33
CA VAL A 43 10.76 9.72 -5.55
C VAL A 43 10.24 8.38 -6.09
N ALA A 44 10.23 8.21 -7.41
CA ALA A 44 9.92 6.92 -8.04
C ALA A 44 10.94 5.84 -7.64
N THR A 45 12.22 6.15 -7.68
CA THR A 45 13.29 5.17 -7.42
C THR A 45 13.40 4.77 -5.96
N ILE A 46 13.31 5.73 -5.03
CA ILE A 46 13.52 5.45 -3.61
C ILE A 46 12.19 5.13 -2.92
N GLY A 47 11.14 5.88 -3.20
CA GLY A 47 9.83 5.66 -2.58
C GLY A 47 9.07 4.51 -3.23
N ALA A 48 8.67 4.71 -4.50
CA ALA A 48 7.76 3.79 -5.16
C ALA A 48 8.36 2.39 -5.40
N LEU A 49 9.65 2.30 -5.74
CA LEU A 49 10.31 1.00 -5.91
C LEU A 49 10.46 0.24 -4.59
N SER A 50 10.77 0.91 -3.48
CA SER A 50 10.82 0.28 -2.16
C SER A 50 9.44 -0.24 -1.74
N ALA A 51 8.37 0.51 -2.01
CA ALA A 51 7.01 0.03 -1.81
C ALA A 51 6.68 -1.19 -2.67
N PHE A 52 7.04 -1.18 -3.95
CA PHE A 52 6.86 -2.34 -4.82
C PHE A 52 7.56 -3.59 -4.29
N ILE A 53 8.88 -3.51 -4.05
CA ILE A 53 9.72 -4.65 -3.66
C ILE A 53 9.25 -5.23 -2.31
N SER A 54 8.98 -4.36 -1.34
CA SER A 54 8.54 -4.81 -0.01
C SER A 54 7.17 -5.50 -0.06
N LEU A 55 6.21 -4.93 -0.80
CA LEU A 55 4.86 -5.50 -0.92
C LEU A 55 4.82 -6.78 -1.74
N ILE A 56 5.61 -6.89 -2.83
CA ILE A 56 5.66 -8.13 -3.61
C ILE A 56 6.28 -9.27 -2.79
N LEU A 57 7.34 -8.99 -2.03
CA LEU A 57 7.96 -9.97 -1.13
C LEU A 57 6.99 -10.39 -0.02
N MET A 58 6.26 -9.44 0.58
CA MET A 58 5.23 -9.74 1.56
C MET A 58 4.13 -10.62 0.97
N ALA A 59 3.63 -10.30 -0.22
CA ALA A 59 2.59 -11.07 -0.89
C ALA A 59 3.04 -12.52 -1.13
N ILE A 60 4.26 -12.73 -1.62
CA ILE A 60 4.86 -14.06 -1.86
C ILE A 60 5.05 -14.81 -0.53
N PHE A 61 5.57 -14.13 0.48
CA PHE A 61 5.84 -14.75 1.78
C PHE A 61 4.54 -15.25 2.43
N GLN A 62 3.46 -14.47 2.36
CA GLN A 62 2.16 -14.86 2.93
C GLN A 62 1.60 -16.15 2.33
N ILE A 63 1.75 -16.38 1.02
CA ILE A 63 1.24 -17.60 0.37
C ILE A 63 2.19 -18.80 0.43
N THR A 64 3.46 -18.59 0.82
CA THR A 64 4.46 -19.67 0.84
C THR A 64 4.79 -20.14 2.25
N THR A 65 4.63 -19.29 3.26
CA THR A 65 5.18 -19.55 4.60
C THR A 65 4.25 -19.21 5.75
N SER A 66 3.11 -18.54 5.50
CA SER A 66 2.15 -18.31 6.56
C SER A 66 1.62 -19.65 7.11
N PRO A 67 1.22 -19.72 8.38
CA PRO A 67 0.67 -20.96 8.95
C PRO A 67 -0.48 -21.55 8.12
N ALA A 68 -1.36 -20.70 7.58
CA ALA A 68 -2.46 -21.14 6.73
C ALA A 68 -2.04 -21.60 5.33
N ALA A 69 -0.86 -21.21 4.86
CA ALA A 69 -0.29 -21.71 3.62
C ALA A 69 0.40 -23.08 3.81
N VAL A 70 1.08 -23.27 4.94
CA VAL A 70 1.85 -24.49 5.24
C VAL A 70 0.97 -25.60 5.80
N ASP A 71 -0.06 -25.25 6.58
CA ASP A 71 -1.05 -26.19 7.09
C ASP A 71 -2.48 -25.62 6.92
N PRO A 72 -3.05 -25.70 5.70
CA PRO A 72 -4.39 -25.19 5.43
C PRO A 72 -5.49 -25.89 6.22
N ALA A 73 -5.28 -27.16 6.59
CA ALA A 73 -6.25 -27.95 7.35
C ALA A 73 -6.35 -27.43 8.79
N ALA A 74 -5.23 -27.13 9.44
CA ALA A 74 -5.21 -26.58 10.80
C ALA A 74 -5.73 -25.13 10.86
N ALA A 75 -5.49 -24.32 9.83
CA ALA A 75 -5.96 -22.93 9.78
C ALA A 75 -7.48 -22.81 9.50
N GLY A 76 -8.07 -23.84 8.90
CA GLY A 76 -9.46 -23.85 8.48
C GLY A 76 -9.79 -22.86 7.36
N PRO A 77 -11.02 -22.88 6.83
CA PRO A 77 -11.41 -22.09 5.66
C PRO A 77 -11.24 -20.58 5.83
N VAL A 78 -11.55 -20.05 7.02
CA VAL A 78 -11.45 -18.61 7.32
C VAL A 78 -9.98 -18.18 7.38
N GLY A 79 -9.11 -18.96 8.03
CA GLY A 79 -7.68 -18.66 8.10
C GLY A 79 -7.04 -18.63 6.71
N VAL A 80 -7.38 -19.59 5.85
CA VAL A 80 -6.92 -19.63 4.45
C VAL A 80 -7.42 -18.41 3.67
N ALA A 81 -8.70 -18.06 3.78
CA ALA A 81 -9.28 -16.91 3.09
C ALA A 81 -8.64 -15.58 3.53
N LEU A 82 -8.38 -15.40 4.83
CA LEU A 82 -7.68 -14.23 5.36
C LEU A 82 -6.26 -14.14 4.84
N THR A 83 -5.51 -15.25 4.84
CA THR A 83 -4.15 -15.29 4.27
C THR A 83 -4.15 -14.91 2.79
N GLN A 84 -5.09 -15.41 1.99
CA GLN A 84 -5.22 -15.05 0.59
C GLN A 84 -5.52 -13.55 0.42
N LEU A 85 -6.45 -13.01 1.23
CA LEU A 85 -6.80 -11.59 1.21
C LEU A 85 -5.59 -10.70 1.54
N PHE A 86 -4.82 -11.08 2.57
CA PHE A 86 -3.60 -10.37 2.98
C PHE A 86 -2.39 -10.63 2.08
N SER A 87 -2.50 -11.50 1.07
CA SER A 87 -1.51 -11.65 0.00
C SER A 87 -1.90 -10.89 -1.27
N ILE A 88 -3.16 -11.01 -1.71
CA ILE A 88 -3.62 -10.35 -2.93
C ILE A 88 -3.66 -8.82 -2.78
N THR A 89 -3.97 -8.32 -1.57
CA THR A 89 -3.98 -6.88 -1.28
C THR A 89 -2.60 -6.25 -1.48
N PRO A 90 -1.52 -6.70 -0.81
CA PRO A 90 -0.18 -6.14 -1.04
C PRO A 90 0.29 -6.38 -2.48
N LEU A 91 -0.03 -7.51 -3.13
CA LEU A 91 0.31 -7.72 -4.54
C LEU A 91 -0.32 -6.64 -5.45
N MET A 92 -1.61 -6.35 -5.25
CA MET A 92 -2.33 -5.33 -6.00
C MET A 92 -1.66 -3.95 -5.85
N TYR A 93 -1.30 -3.56 -4.63
CA TYR A 93 -0.58 -2.30 -4.39
C TYR A 93 0.86 -2.34 -4.92
N ALA A 94 1.54 -3.47 -4.85
CA ALA A 94 2.88 -3.64 -5.41
C ALA A 94 2.86 -3.30 -6.91
N LEU A 95 1.89 -3.84 -7.65
CA LEU A 95 1.73 -3.55 -9.07
C LEU A 95 1.44 -2.06 -9.32
N LEU A 96 0.60 -1.42 -8.50
CA LEU A 96 0.34 0.02 -8.60
C LEU A 96 1.62 0.85 -8.41
N TRP A 97 2.44 0.50 -7.42
CA TRP A 97 3.71 1.16 -7.16
C TRP A 97 4.73 0.90 -8.27
N LEU A 98 4.79 -0.31 -8.83
CA LEU A 98 5.63 -0.60 -10.01
C LEU A 98 5.21 0.24 -11.23
N THR A 99 3.91 0.35 -11.49
CA THR A 99 3.41 1.22 -12.57
C THR A 99 3.75 2.68 -12.29
N THR A 100 3.69 3.13 -11.03
CA THR A 100 4.13 4.48 -10.63
C THR A 100 5.60 4.70 -10.96
N VAL A 101 6.47 3.72 -10.67
CA VAL A 101 7.89 3.75 -11.03
C VAL A 101 8.06 3.92 -12.54
N ILE A 102 7.45 3.04 -13.33
CA ILE A 102 7.58 3.02 -14.80
C ILE A 102 7.10 4.33 -15.42
N VAL A 103 5.90 4.79 -15.05
CA VAL A 103 5.30 6.00 -15.62
C VAL A 103 6.13 7.23 -15.28
N THR A 104 6.56 7.36 -14.02
CA THR A 104 7.34 8.52 -13.57
C THR A 104 8.75 8.53 -14.18
N TRP A 105 9.40 7.37 -14.30
CA TRP A 105 10.74 7.31 -14.90
C TRP A 105 10.75 7.69 -16.38
N ASN A 106 9.77 7.20 -17.13
CA ASN A 106 9.69 7.39 -18.56
C ASN A 106 8.94 8.66 -18.97
N GLY A 107 8.33 9.38 -18.01
CA GLY A 107 7.51 10.55 -18.30
C GLY A 107 6.28 10.22 -19.15
N TRP A 108 5.71 9.02 -18.96
CA TRP A 108 4.50 8.61 -19.68
C TRP A 108 3.28 9.37 -19.17
N ASP A 109 2.21 9.32 -19.96
CA ASP A 109 0.92 9.90 -19.56
C ASP A 109 0.42 9.28 -18.24
N PRO A 110 0.29 10.08 -17.16
CA PRO A 110 -0.05 9.57 -15.85
C PRO A 110 -1.52 9.16 -15.72
N ARG A 111 -2.40 9.50 -16.67
CA ARG A 111 -3.84 9.20 -16.59
C ARG A 111 -4.13 7.71 -16.49
N TYR A 112 -3.36 6.86 -17.17
CA TYR A 112 -3.51 5.40 -17.11
C TYR A 112 -3.11 4.83 -15.74
N LEU A 113 -2.06 5.38 -15.10
CA LEU A 113 -1.75 5.08 -13.71
C LEU A 113 -2.91 5.49 -12.80
N GLY A 114 -3.52 6.65 -13.03
CA GLY A 114 -4.71 7.09 -12.32
C GLY A 114 -5.90 6.14 -12.44
N ASN A 115 -6.19 5.68 -13.66
CA ASN A 115 -7.28 4.73 -13.91
C ASN A 115 -7.03 3.38 -13.23
N MET A 116 -5.78 2.90 -13.25
CA MET A 116 -5.39 1.73 -12.47
C MET A 116 -5.59 1.96 -10.97
N ALA A 117 -5.18 3.12 -10.43
CA ALA A 117 -5.39 3.47 -9.02
C ALA A 117 -6.89 3.50 -8.65
N LEU A 118 -7.76 3.97 -9.55
CA LEU A 118 -9.21 3.93 -9.35
C LEU A 118 -9.74 2.50 -9.27
N ILE A 119 -9.25 1.59 -10.12
CA ILE A 119 -9.61 0.16 -10.07
C ILE A 119 -9.12 -0.46 -8.76
N VAL A 120 -7.89 -0.15 -8.34
CA VAL A 120 -7.33 -0.57 -7.04
C VAL A 120 -8.20 -0.07 -5.88
N CYS A 121 -8.67 1.18 -5.93
CA CYS A 121 -9.58 1.74 -4.93
C CYS A 121 -10.89 0.94 -4.83
N ILE A 122 -11.50 0.60 -5.96
CA ILE A 122 -12.72 -0.22 -6.01
C ILE A 122 -12.48 -1.61 -5.42
N TYR A 123 -11.40 -2.30 -5.84
CA TYR A 123 -11.05 -3.60 -5.27
C TYR A 123 -10.76 -3.51 -3.77
N GLN A 124 -10.14 -2.43 -3.32
CA GLN A 124 -9.84 -2.23 -1.91
C GLN A 124 -11.13 -2.16 -1.07
N PHE A 125 -12.16 -1.45 -1.53
CA PHE A 125 -13.46 -1.43 -0.85
C PHE A 125 -14.14 -2.80 -0.85
N ILE A 126 -14.02 -3.57 -1.94
CA ILE A 126 -14.51 -4.96 -1.97
C ILE A 126 -13.77 -5.82 -0.95
N PHE A 127 -12.44 -5.73 -0.90
CA PHE A 127 -11.60 -6.47 0.05
C PHE A 127 -11.89 -6.10 1.50
N MET A 128 -12.19 -4.82 1.78
CA MET A 128 -12.68 -4.40 3.10
C MET A 128 -14.01 -5.06 3.48
N GLY A 129 -14.94 -5.20 2.52
CA GLY A 129 -16.21 -5.91 2.73
C GLY A 129 -16.01 -7.40 2.98
N ILE A 130 -15.13 -8.04 2.20
CA ILE A 130 -14.74 -9.45 2.41
C ILE A 130 -14.11 -9.63 3.79
N PHE A 131 -13.18 -8.75 4.17
CA PHE A 131 -12.55 -8.81 5.50
C PHE A 131 -13.59 -8.70 6.63
N HIS A 132 -14.49 -7.71 6.54
CA HIS A 132 -15.59 -7.53 7.50
C HIS A 132 -16.45 -8.80 7.63
N TYR A 133 -16.80 -9.42 6.50
CA TYR A 133 -17.56 -10.66 6.49
C TYR A 133 -16.79 -11.82 7.15
N LEU A 134 -15.49 -11.97 6.83
CA LEU A 134 -14.66 -13.06 7.36
C LEU A 134 -14.45 -12.98 8.88
N ILE A 135 -14.45 -11.79 9.45
CA ILE A 135 -14.36 -11.59 10.91
C ILE A 135 -15.74 -11.60 11.61
N GLY A 136 -16.82 -11.90 10.88
CA GLY A 136 -18.19 -11.91 11.41
C GLY A 136 -18.71 -10.53 11.83
N GLY A 137 -18.11 -9.46 11.33
CA GLY A 137 -18.43 -8.08 11.70
C GLY A 137 -18.06 -7.69 13.14
N VAL A 138 -17.30 -8.51 13.84
CA VAL A 138 -16.84 -8.23 15.20
C VAL A 138 -15.47 -7.56 15.15
N TYR A 139 -15.37 -6.39 15.75
CA TYR A 139 -14.15 -5.59 15.78
C TYR A 139 -13.52 -5.57 17.16
N ASP A 140 -12.30 -6.12 17.23
CA ASP A 140 -11.34 -5.80 18.28
C ASP A 140 -10.41 -4.64 17.83
N LEU A 141 -9.44 -4.29 18.67
CA LEU A 141 -8.50 -3.21 18.36
C LEU A 141 -7.71 -3.49 17.06
N ASN A 142 -7.23 -4.71 16.87
CA ASN A 142 -6.39 -5.06 15.72
C ASN A 142 -7.16 -5.04 14.41
N THR A 143 -8.33 -5.69 14.38
CA THR A 143 -9.22 -5.71 13.21
C THR A 143 -9.78 -4.31 12.90
N GLY A 144 -10.00 -3.48 13.93
CA GLY A 144 -10.33 -2.06 13.77
C GLY A 144 -9.21 -1.26 13.10
N ILE A 145 -7.96 -1.40 13.58
CA ILE A 145 -6.78 -0.76 12.98
C ILE A 145 -6.59 -1.22 11.53
N ILE A 146 -6.73 -2.52 11.24
CA ILE A 146 -6.66 -3.06 9.88
C ILE A 146 -7.68 -2.36 8.98
N GLN A 147 -8.95 -2.27 9.40
CA GLN A 147 -9.97 -1.63 8.54
C GLN A 147 -9.72 -0.16 8.29
N ILE A 148 -9.28 0.58 9.30
CA ILE A 148 -8.95 1.99 9.11
C ILE A 148 -7.77 2.13 8.15
N ALA A 149 -6.74 1.29 8.28
CA ALA A 149 -5.60 1.29 7.36
C ALA A 149 -6.04 0.97 5.92
N LEU A 150 -6.85 -0.08 5.72
CA LEU A 150 -7.39 -0.46 4.41
C LEU A 150 -8.22 0.67 3.78
N LEU A 151 -9.03 1.37 4.60
CA LEU A 151 -9.77 2.57 4.16
C LEU A 151 -8.81 3.66 3.68
N THR A 152 -7.75 3.94 4.46
CA THR A 152 -6.79 4.97 4.07
C THR A 152 -6.05 4.63 2.78
N TYR A 153 -5.73 3.35 2.54
CA TYR A 153 -5.14 2.91 1.28
C TYR A 153 -6.10 3.05 0.09
N ALA A 154 -7.41 2.81 0.28
CA ALA A 154 -8.41 3.08 -0.75
C ALA A 154 -8.46 4.58 -1.09
N LEU A 155 -8.48 5.43 -0.06
CA LEU A 155 -8.47 6.88 -0.22
C LEU A 155 -7.16 7.38 -0.86
N ALA A 156 -6.03 6.75 -0.57
CA ALA A 156 -4.75 7.07 -1.21
C ALA A 156 -4.82 6.75 -2.70
N ALA A 157 -5.35 5.59 -3.08
CA ALA A 157 -5.53 5.20 -4.48
C ALA A 157 -6.49 6.16 -5.21
N LEU A 158 -7.57 6.62 -4.56
CA LEU A 158 -8.41 7.71 -5.08
C LEU A 158 -7.62 9.02 -5.23
N GLY A 159 -6.77 9.34 -4.25
CA GLY A 159 -5.85 10.47 -4.31
C GLY A 159 -4.91 10.43 -5.51
N PHE A 160 -4.36 9.27 -5.83
CA PHE A 160 -3.55 9.04 -7.04
C PHE A 160 -4.35 9.30 -8.32
N TYR A 161 -5.58 8.78 -8.40
CA TYR A 161 -6.47 9.07 -9.54
C TYR A 161 -6.69 10.58 -9.71
N LEU A 162 -7.02 11.29 -8.62
CA LEU A 162 -7.26 12.73 -8.66
C LEU A 162 -6.00 13.53 -8.99
N ALA A 163 -4.83 13.12 -8.49
CA ALA A 163 -3.55 13.76 -8.75
C ALA A 163 -3.14 13.64 -10.22
N THR A 164 -3.20 12.43 -10.77
CA THR A 164 -2.81 12.14 -12.16
C THR A 164 -3.74 12.77 -13.21
N HIS A 165 -4.97 13.14 -12.81
CA HIS A 165 -5.92 13.90 -13.63
C HIS A 165 -5.90 15.41 -13.36
N GLY A 166 -4.93 15.91 -12.58
CA GLY A 166 -4.75 17.34 -12.31
C GLY A 166 -5.84 17.98 -11.43
N LYS A 167 -6.65 17.18 -10.73
CA LYS A 167 -7.81 17.68 -9.95
C LYS A 167 -7.45 18.05 -8.52
N ALA A 168 -6.83 17.14 -7.77
CA ALA A 168 -6.56 17.33 -6.35
C ALA A 168 -5.26 16.67 -5.87
N PRO A 169 -4.08 17.07 -6.39
CA PRO A 169 -2.81 16.46 -6.01
C PRO A 169 -2.51 16.58 -4.51
N LYS A 170 -2.88 17.71 -3.88
CA LYS A 170 -2.67 17.91 -2.44
C LYS A 170 -3.48 16.95 -1.56
N PHE A 171 -4.70 16.61 -1.98
CA PHE A 171 -5.50 15.60 -1.28
C PHE A 171 -4.80 14.25 -1.32
N GLY A 172 -4.32 13.83 -2.49
CA GLY A 172 -3.51 12.62 -2.62
C GLY A 172 -2.27 12.65 -1.74
N GLY A 173 -1.58 13.79 -1.70
CA GLY A 173 -0.42 13.99 -0.83
C GLY A 173 -0.72 13.78 0.66
N VAL A 174 -1.72 14.48 1.21
CA VAL A 174 -2.12 14.36 2.63
C VAL A 174 -2.55 12.93 2.96
N ILE A 175 -3.38 12.31 2.12
CA ILE A 175 -3.86 10.96 2.39
C ILE A 175 -2.73 9.93 2.27
N CYS A 176 -1.73 10.13 1.41
CA CYS A 176 -0.54 9.28 1.39
C CYS A 176 0.23 9.37 2.71
N LEU A 177 0.48 10.58 3.23
CA LEU A 177 1.15 10.74 4.52
C LEU A 177 0.36 10.08 5.65
N TRP A 178 -0.96 10.29 5.68
CA TRP A 178 -1.83 9.68 6.68
C TRP A 178 -1.85 8.16 6.57
N SER A 179 -1.89 7.62 5.34
CA SER A 179 -1.78 6.19 5.09
C SER A 179 -0.45 5.66 5.59
N GLY A 180 0.66 6.40 5.43
CA GLY A 180 1.97 6.04 5.98
C GLY A 180 1.93 5.91 7.51
N VAL A 181 1.27 6.85 8.21
CA VAL A 181 1.06 6.75 9.66
C VAL A 181 0.23 5.52 10.02
N MET A 182 -0.87 5.27 9.30
CA MET A 182 -1.69 4.07 9.52
C MET A 182 -0.95 2.77 9.23
N THR A 183 -0.05 2.76 8.25
CA THR A 183 0.84 1.62 7.97
C THR A 183 1.78 1.37 9.14
N VAL A 184 2.34 2.42 9.77
CA VAL A 184 3.14 2.27 10.99
C VAL A 184 2.31 1.65 12.12
N LEU A 185 1.08 2.13 12.33
CA LEU A 185 0.20 1.54 13.34
C LEU A 185 -0.14 0.07 13.03
N LEU A 186 -0.35 -0.26 11.75
CA LEU A 186 -0.59 -1.65 11.33
C LEU A 186 0.62 -2.54 11.62
N MET A 187 1.86 -2.05 11.43
CA MET A 187 3.08 -2.78 11.79
C MET A 187 3.19 -3.02 13.30
N LEU A 188 2.86 -2.00 14.09
CA LEU A 188 3.03 -2.07 15.55
C LEU A 188 2.05 -3.04 16.20
N PHE A 189 0.76 -2.94 15.87
CA PHE A 189 -0.29 -3.69 16.53
C PHE A 189 -0.61 -5.00 15.77
N PRO A 190 -1.38 -5.01 14.65
CA PRO A 190 -1.61 -6.23 13.88
C PRO A 190 -0.35 -6.97 13.41
N GLY A 191 0.73 -6.23 13.12
CA GLY A 191 2.00 -6.77 12.65
C GLY A 191 2.81 -7.46 13.74
N GLY A 192 2.47 -7.27 15.02
CA GLY A 192 3.08 -7.98 16.15
C GLY A 192 4.46 -7.46 16.57
N VAL A 193 4.83 -6.22 16.23
CA VAL A 193 6.04 -5.59 16.80
C VAL A 193 5.83 -5.27 18.28
N ILE A 194 4.61 -4.86 18.65
CA ILE A 194 4.15 -4.72 20.03
C ILE A 194 3.07 -5.78 20.23
N VAL A 195 3.29 -6.69 21.18
CA VAL A 195 2.40 -7.83 21.51
C VAL A 195 1.69 -7.54 22.83
#